data_AF-A0A8H8U5I1-F1
#
_entry.id   AF-A0A8H8U5I1-F1
#
_cell.length_a   1.000
_cell.length_b   1.000
_cell.length_c   1.000
_cell.angle_alpha   90.00
_cell.angle_beta   90.00
_cell.angle_gamma   90.00
#
_symmetry.space_group_name_H-M   'P 1'
#
loop_
_entity.id
_entity.type
_entity.pdbx_description
1 polymer ?
#
loop_
_entity_poly.entity_id
_entity_poly.type
_entity_poly.pdbx_seq_one_letter_code
_entity_poly.pdbx_strand_id
1 'polypeptide(L)'
;MRSTARLLQHQHALRITLFTRQNCSLCTNAKQNLSTVWDKRPFIYKEIDVMTPEAKGWRDLYEFDTPVIHISSSKKPEEIPSLASQAQKLMHRFSPEQVTEKMDAVEARED
;
A
#
# COMPACT_ATOMS: atom_id res chain seq x y z
N MET A 1 30.09 7.98 14.28
CA MET A 1 29.42 6.85 13.60
C MET A 1 27.92 6.87 13.92
N ARG A 2 27.11 7.64 13.18
CA ARG A 2 25.64 7.70 13.36
C ARG A 2 24.86 7.49 12.04
N SER A 3 25.57 7.25 10.94
CA SER A 3 25.00 7.29 9.59
C SER A 3 24.38 5.96 9.13
N THR A 4 24.68 4.84 9.79
CA THR A 4 24.15 3.52 9.41
C THR A 4 22.73 3.27 9.92
N ALA A 5 22.35 3.85 11.07
CA ALA A 5 21.02 3.67 11.63
C ALA A 5 19.92 4.37 10.80
N ARG A 6 20.21 5.53 10.21
CA ARG A 6 19.25 6.24 9.33
C ARG A 6 18.93 5.45 8.08
N LEU A 7 19.94 4.91 7.39
CA LEU A 7 19.73 4.11 6.17
C LEU A 7 18.88 2.86 6.42
N LEU A 8 19.08 2.17 7.54
CA LEU A 8 18.27 1.00 7.92
C LEU A 8 16.83 1.38 8.34
N GLN A 9 16.63 2.56 8.93
CA GLN A 9 15.30 3.09 9.26
C GLN A 9 14.50 3.48 8.01
N HIS A 10 15.16 3.92 6.94
CA HIS A 10 14.50 4.27 5.68
C HIS A 10 14.02 3.05 4.87
N GLN A 11 14.64 1.88 5.04
CA GLN A 11 14.30 0.67 4.27
C GLN A 11 12.89 0.10 4.55
N HIS A 12 12.22 0.54 5.62
CA HIS A 12 10.82 0.15 5.91
C HIS A 12 10.02 1.33 6.45
N ALA A 13 10.33 2.55 6.01
CA ALA A 13 9.64 3.77 6.44
C ALA A 13 8.16 3.79 6.00
N LEU A 14 7.80 3.02 4.99
CA LEU A 14 6.46 2.96 4.42
C LEU A 14 5.83 1.57 4.58
N ARG A 15 4.50 1.58 4.62
CA ARG A 15 3.64 0.42 4.57
C ARG A 15 2.68 0.56 3.39
N ILE A 16 2.62 -0.47 2.57
CA ILE A 16 1.66 -0.58 1.47
C ILE A 16 0.69 -1.71 1.80
N THR A 17 -0.61 -1.38 1.85
CA THR A 17 -1.68 -2.35 2.01
C THR A 17 -2.37 -2.55 0.67
N LEU A 18 -2.37 -3.78 0.14
CA LEU A 18 -3.12 -4.16 -1.04
C LEU A 18 -4.48 -4.74 -0.64
N PHE A 19 -5.55 -4.09 -1.10
CA PHE A 19 -6.91 -4.60 -1.06
C PHE A 19 -7.17 -5.41 -2.32
N THR A 20 -7.44 -6.70 -2.13
CA THR A 20 -7.56 -7.70 -3.19
C THR A 20 -8.83 -8.52 -3.02
N ARG A 21 -9.10 -9.38 -4.00
CA ARG A 21 -10.09 -10.44 -3.93
C ARG A 21 -9.58 -11.68 -4.68
N GLN A 22 -10.16 -12.83 -4.42
CA GLN A 22 -9.85 -14.04 -5.18
C GLN A 22 -10.24 -13.93 -6.66
N ASN A 23 -9.55 -14.67 -7.52
CA ASN A 23 -9.80 -14.73 -8.98
C ASN A 23 -9.78 -13.35 -9.68
N CYS A 24 -8.86 -12.47 -9.29
CA CYS A 24 -8.72 -11.12 -9.81
C CYS A 24 -7.43 -10.96 -10.63
N SER A 25 -7.54 -10.91 -11.96
CA SER A 25 -6.38 -10.74 -12.86
C SER A 25 -5.65 -9.41 -12.68
N LEU A 26 -6.40 -8.33 -12.41
CA LEU A 26 -5.82 -7.02 -12.11
C LEU A 26 -5.00 -7.05 -10.81
N CYS A 27 -5.43 -7.84 -9.83
CA CYS A 27 -4.75 -7.99 -8.55
C CYS A 27 -3.41 -8.72 -8.72
N THR A 28 -3.31 -9.68 -9.66
CA THR A 28 -2.02 -10.29 -10.03
C THR A 28 -1.05 -9.25 -10.60
N ASN A 29 -1.52 -8.39 -11.51
CA ASN A 29 -0.69 -7.32 -12.07
C ASN A 29 -0.27 -6.30 -10.99
N ALA A 30 -1.17 -5.94 -10.08
CA ALA A 30 -0.87 -5.08 -8.94
C ALA A 30 0.26 -5.67 -8.07
N LYS A 31 0.19 -6.96 -7.73
CA LYS A 31 1.24 -7.66 -6.98
C LYS A 31 2.58 -7.63 -7.71
N GLN A 32 2.59 -7.85 -9.02
CA GLN A 32 3.82 -7.80 -9.82
C GLN A 32 4.45 -6.40 -9.83
N ASN A 33 3.61 -5.36 -9.95
CA ASN A 33 4.06 -3.98 -9.92
C ASN A 33 4.63 -3.61 -8.54
N LEU A 34 3.95 -4.02 -7.46
CA LEU A 34 4.45 -3.84 -6.10
C LEU A 34 5.76 -4.59 -5.85
N SER A 35 5.91 -5.82 -6.36
CA SER A 35 7.16 -6.60 -6.27
C SER A 35 8.32 -5.85 -6.95
N THR A 36 8.09 -5.32 -8.15
CA THR A 36 9.10 -4.54 -8.89
C THR A 36 9.58 -3.31 -8.10
N VAL A 37 8.66 -2.64 -7.41
CA VAL A 37 9.01 -1.49 -6.55
C VAL A 37 9.75 -1.96 -5.31
N TRP A 38 9.28 -3.04 -4.68
CA TRP A 38 9.85 -3.58 -3.46
C TRP A 38 11.32 -4.00 -3.63
N ASP A 39 11.67 -4.59 -4.78
CA ASP A 39 13.06 -4.97 -5.13
C ASP A 39 14.02 -3.78 -5.13
N LYS A 40 13.52 -2.58 -5.45
CA LYS A 40 14.32 -1.34 -5.49
C LYS A 40 14.27 -0.60 -4.15
N ARG A 41 13.10 -0.61 -3.51
CA ARG A 41 12.80 0.14 -2.30
C ARG A 41 11.85 -0.68 -1.44
N PRO A 42 12.40 -1.45 -0.48
CA PRO A 42 11.57 -2.27 0.39
C PRO A 42 10.59 -1.43 1.20
N PHE A 43 9.45 -2.04 1.51
CA PHE A 43 8.41 -1.47 2.35
C PHE A 43 7.68 -2.61 3.07
N ILE A 44 6.92 -2.27 4.11
CA ILE A 44 6.07 -3.24 4.79
C ILE A 44 4.88 -3.54 3.90
N TYR A 45 4.78 -4.77 3.41
CA TYR A 45 3.64 -5.21 2.60
C TYR A 45 2.56 -5.85 3.48
N LYS A 46 1.31 -5.42 3.30
CA LYS A 46 0.12 -6.06 3.87
C LYS A 46 -0.87 -6.34 2.76
N GLU A 47 -1.63 -7.42 2.91
CA GLU A 47 -2.68 -7.80 1.98
C GLU A 47 -3.98 -8.04 2.74
N ILE A 48 -5.08 -7.50 2.23
CA ILE A 48 -6.43 -7.66 2.77
C ILE A 48 -7.32 -8.18 1.65
N ASP A 49 -7.81 -9.41 1.80
CA ASP A 49 -8.87 -9.92 0.96
C ASP A 49 -10.20 -9.32 1.42
N VAL A 50 -10.78 -8.44 0.60
CA VAL A 50 -12.01 -7.72 0.95
C VAL A 50 -13.23 -8.62 0.95
N MET A 51 -13.12 -9.87 0.48
CA MET A 51 -14.22 -10.82 0.47
C MET A 51 -14.35 -11.59 1.80
N THR A 52 -13.40 -11.45 2.73
CA THR A 52 -13.48 -12.14 4.03
C THR A 52 -14.54 -11.53 4.94
N PRO A 53 -15.16 -12.33 5.83
CA PRO A 53 -16.15 -11.82 6.78
C PRO A 53 -15.63 -10.70 7.69
N GLU A 54 -14.37 -10.76 8.09
CA GLU A 54 -13.72 -9.78 8.97
C GLU A 54 -13.44 -8.46 8.27
N ALA A 55 -13.32 -8.48 6.93
CA ALA A 55 -13.05 -7.31 6.10
C ALA A 55 -14.32 -6.61 5.61
N LYS A 56 -15.49 -6.83 6.23
CA LYS A 56 -16.77 -6.25 5.79
C LYS A 56 -16.70 -4.74 5.51
N GLY A 57 -16.06 -3.97 6.40
CA GLY A 57 -15.92 -2.52 6.19
C GLY A 57 -15.08 -2.15 4.96
N TRP A 58 -14.11 -2.99 4.59
CA TRP A 58 -13.33 -2.82 3.36
C TRP A 58 -14.07 -3.32 2.12
N ARG A 59 -14.87 -4.38 2.26
CA ARG A 59 -15.74 -4.89 1.21
C ARG A 59 -16.69 -3.81 0.71
N ASP A 60 -17.40 -3.18 1.63
CA ASP A 60 -18.38 -2.13 1.33
C ASP A 60 -17.75 -0.93 0.59
N LEU A 61 -16.42 -0.76 0.67
CA LEU A 61 -15.68 0.30 0.00
C LEU A 61 -15.05 -0.13 -1.33
N TYR A 62 -14.53 -1.36 -1.42
CA TYR A 62 -13.59 -1.75 -2.47
C TYR A 62 -13.98 -3.01 -3.24
N GLU A 63 -15.08 -3.70 -2.93
CA GLU A 63 -15.45 -4.96 -3.60
C GLU A 63 -15.50 -4.86 -5.14
N PHE A 64 -15.86 -3.68 -5.66
CA PHE A 64 -15.93 -3.39 -7.10
C PHE A 64 -14.70 -2.68 -7.66
N ASP A 65 -13.84 -2.14 -6.80
CA ASP A 65 -12.68 -1.31 -7.20
C ASP A 65 -11.33 -2.02 -7.05
N THR A 66 -11.29 -3.25 -6.51
CA THR A 66 -10.06 -4.04 -6.40
C THR A 66 -9.37 -4.20 -7.78
N PRO A 67 -8.02 -4.04 -7.86
CA PRO A 67 -7.09 -3.79 -6.77
C PRO A 67 -7.03 -2.31 -6.35
N VAL A 68 -6.98 -2.09 -5.04
CA VAL A 68 -6.70 -0.78 -4.44
C VAL A 68 -5.49 -0.93 -3.54
N ILE A 69 -4.55 0.02 -3.57
CA ILE A 69 -3.45 0.07 -2.61
C ILE A 69 -3.57 1.32 -1.77
N HIS A 70 -3.28 1.22 -0.48
CA HIS A 70 -3.00 2.36 0.38
C HIS A 70 -1.51 2.42 0.69
N ILE A 71 -0.96 3.62 0.73
CA ILE A 71 0.43 3.89 1.04
C ILE A 71 0.45 4.81 2.24
N SER A 72 1.09 4.37 3.32
CA SER A 72 1.17 5.10 4.58
C SER A 72 2.55 4.97 5.20
N SER A 73 2.90 5.88 6.11
CA SER A 73 4.08 5.73 6.96
C SER A 73 3.94 4.48 7.84
N SER A 74 5.00 3.69 7.97
CA SER A 74 5.02 2.48 8.79
C SER A 74 4.79 2.76 10.28
N LYS A 75 4.97 4.02 10.71
CA LYS A 75 4.72 4.49 12.08
C LYS A 75 3.24 4.82 12.34
N LYS A 76 2.41 4.93 11.30
CA LYS A 76 0.98 5.20 11.46
C LYS A 76 0.24 3.96 11.97
N PRO A 77 -0.84 4.15 12.74
CA PRO A 77 -1.69 3.04 13.19
C PRO A 77 -2.26 2.26 12.00
N GLU A 78 -2.86 1.11 12.29
CA GLU A 78 -3.55 0.32 11.28
C GLU A 78 -4.68 1.11 10.61
N GLU A 79 -4.94 0.77 9.36
CA GLU A 79 -5.93 1.46 8.55
C GLU A 79 -7.32 1.03 8.98
N ILE A 80 -8.23 2.00 9.01
CA ILE A 80 -9.63 1.77 9.32
C ILE A 80 -10.49 2.23 8.13
N PRO A 81 -11.56 1.50 7.78
CA PRO A 81 -12.42 1.83 6.64
C PRO A 81 -12.96 3.28 6.65
N SER A 82 -13.25 3.84 7.83
CA SER A 82 -13.80 5.19 7.97
C SER A 82 -12.85 6.30 7.50
N LEU A 83 -11.54 6.06 7.48
CA LEU A 83 -10.51 7.02 7.04
C LEU A 83 -10.02 6.76 5.61
N ALA A 84 -10.62 5.79 4.92
CA ALA A 84 -10.21 5.35 3.59
C ALA A 84 -10.34 6.43 2.49
N SER A 85 -11.14 7.47 2.72
CA SER A 85 -11.25 8.63 1.82
C SER A 85 -10.04 9.56 1.89
N GLN A 86 -9.34 9.61 3.02
CA GLN A 86 -8.18 10.46 3.28
C GLN A 86 -6.85 9.73 3.00
N ALA A 87 -6.90 8.41 2.85
CA ALA A 87 -5.74 7.58 2.56
C ALA A 87 -5.08 7.96 1.23
N GLN A 88 -3.76 7.92 1.18
CA GLN A 88 -3.03 8.02 -0.08
C GLN A 88 -3.15 6.69 -0.80
N LYS A 89 -3.97 6.66 -1.85
CA LYS A 89 -4.35 5.43 -2.54
C LYS A 89 -4.19 5.51 -4.05
N LEU A 90 -3.97 4.34 -4.65
CA LEU A 90 -4.05 4.09 -6.09
C LEU A 90 -5.07 2.96 -6.31
N MET A 91 -5.82 3.01 -7.41
CA MET A 91 -6.92 2.07 -7.68
C MET A 91 -6.92 1.63 -9.14
N HIS A 92 -7.60 0.51 -9.40
CA HIS A 92 -7.78 -0.13 -10.70
C HIS A 92 -6.48 -0.59 -11.37
N ARG A 93 -5.73 0.33 -11.97
CA ARG A 93 -4.47 0.07 -12.68
C ARG A 93 -3.47 1.13 -12.28
N PHE A 94 -2.32 0.68 -11.82
CA PHE A 94 -1.21 1.55 -11.48
C PHE A 94 0.10 0.92 -11.92
N SER A 95 1.08 1.73 -12.30
CA SER A 95 2.43 1.30 -12.68
C SER A 95 3.40 1.39 -11.49
N PRO A 96 4.58 0.72 -11.56
CA PRO A 96 5.63 0.85 -10.54
C PRO A 96 6.06 2.30 -10.29
N GLU A 97 6.07 3.13 -11.34
CA GLU A 97 6.43 4.55 -11.28
C GLU A 97 5.40 5.32 -10.44
N GLN A 98 4.11 5.10 -10.69
CA GLN A 98 3.03 5.75 -9.92
C GLN A 98 3.06 5.37 -8.44
N VAL A 99 3.39 4.11 -8.12
CA VAL A 99 3.58 3.67 -6.74
C VAL A 99 4.75 4.43 -6.10
N THR A 100 5.87 4.53 -6.81
CA THR A 100 7.08 5.23 -6.33
C THR A 100 6.81 6.71 -6.10
N GLU A 101 6.17 7.41 -7.05
CA GLU A 101 5.77 8.82 -6.90
C GLU A 101 4.86 9.03 -5.69
N LYS A 102 3.94 8.09 -5.44
CA LYS A 102 3.05 8.18 -4.28
C LYS A 102 3.78 7.91 -2.97
N MET A 103 4.77 7.00 -2.96
CA MET A 103 5.66 6.78 -1.82
C MET A 103 6.44 8.05 -1.48
N ASP A 104 7.01 8.72 -2.48
CA ASP A 104 7.73 9.98 -2.31
C ASP A 104 6.82 11.09 -1.76
N ALA A 105 5.59 11.19 -2.28
CA ALA A 105 4.61 12.15 -1.79
C ALA A 105 4.16 11.89 -0.34
N VAL A 106 4.17 10.64 0.12
CA VAL A 106 3.85 10.29 1.51
C VAL A 106 5.02 10.67 2.42
N GLU A 107 6.26 10.35 2.04
CA GLU A 107 7.44 10.72 2.84
C GLU A 107 7.62 12.24 2.95
N ALA A 108 7.48 12.97 1.86
CA ALA A 108 7.61 14.43 1.85
C ALA A 108 6.57 15.17 2.71
N ARG A 109 5.50 14.48 3.14
CA ARG A 109 4.48 15.03 4.06
C ARG A 109 4.72 14.66 5.52
N GLU A 110 5.66 13.77 5.79
CA GLU A 110 5.99 13.29 7.14
C GLU A 110 7.29 13.92 7.69
N ASP A 111 8.05 14.63 6.85
CA ASP A 111 9.13 15.57 7.22
C ASP A 111 8.59 16.97 7.53
#